data_AF-A0A8R1EEN7-F1
#
_entry.id   AF-A0A8R1EEN7-F1
#
_cell.length_a   1.000
_cell.length_b   1.000
_cell.length_c   1.000
_cell.angle_alpha   90.00
_cell.angle_beta   90.00
_cell.angle_gamma   90.00
#
_symmetry.space_group_name_H-M   'P 1'
#
loop_
_entity.id
_entity.type
_entity.pdbx_description
1 polymer ?
#
loop_
_entity_poly.entity_id
_entity_poly.type
_entity_poly.pdbx_seq_one_letter_code
_entity_poly.pdbx_strand_id
1 'polypeptide(L)'
;MNVKHYDNHIIDRVSRKDVSEIPLKARHQWNLSDRMNTMFDTLKTIKDMLPHDDKAILVRIRHGKLNEYIEEPVEDCNFVNDDFLDFFT
;
A
#
# COMPACT_ATOMS: atom_id res chain seq x y z
N MET A 1 -28.57 3.58 7.58
CA MET A 1 -28.89 3.83 9.01
C MET A 1 -27.64 4.47 9.64
N ASN A 2 -27.75 5.70 10.13
CA ASN A 2 -26.65 6.47 10.77
C ASN A 2 -26.69 6.24 12.29
N VAL A 3 -25.52 6.13 12.94
CA VAL A 3 -25.38 5.95 14.39
C VAL A 3 -24.93 7.27 15.03
N LYS A 4 -25.56 7.65 16.15
CA LYS A 4 -25.18 8.79 17.01
C LYS A 4 -24.24 8.29 18.13
N HIS A 5 -23.27 9.10 18.54
CA HIS A 5 -22.36 8.80 19.66
C HIS A 5 -22.83 9.45 20.96
N TYR A 6 -22.63 8.73 22.08
CA TYR A 6 -22.74 9.23 23.46
C TYR A 6 -21.43 8.95 24.22
N ASP A 7 -21.13 9.84 25.17
CA ASP A 7 -19.85 10.04 25.89
C ASP A 7 -19.38 8.94 26.85
N ASN A 8 -20.07 7.80 26.92
CA ASN A 8 -19.61 6.65 27.71
C ASN A 8 -19.20 5.57 26.73
N HIS A 9 -17.96 5.07 26.81
CA HIS A 9 -17.33 4.09 25.92
C HIS A 9 -18.02 2.70 25.91
N ILE A 10 -19.32 2.68 25.70
CA ILE A 10 -20.20 1.52 25.63
C ILE A 10 -20.45 1.27 24.15
N ILE A 11 -20.16 0.05 23.71
CA ILE A 11 -20.44 -0.38 22.34
C ILE A 11 -21.94 -0.67 22.23
N ASP A 12 -22.65 0.17 21.48
CA ASP A 12 -24.10 0.02 21.25
C ASP A 12 -24.41 -1.05 20.19
N ARG A 13 -23.65 -1.05 19.08
CA ARG A 13 -23.90 -1.98 17.97
C ARG A 13 -22.63 -2.35 17.22
N VAL A 14 -22.48 -3.65 16.96
CA VAL A 14 -21.51 -4.19 16.02
C VAL A 14 -22.24 -4.57 14.73
N SER A 15 -21.63 -4.28 13.58
CA SER A 15 -22.14 -4.74 12.29
C SER A 15 -21.02 -5.30 11.44
N ARG A 16 -21.29 -6.42 10.77
CA ARG A 16 -20.43 -6.96 9.73
C ARG A 16 -20.65 -6.15 8.45
N LYS A 17 -19.56 -5.90 7.72
CA LYS A 17 -19.60 -5.36 6.37
C LYS A 17 -18.74 -6.23 5.47
N ASP A 18 -19.26 -6.57 4.31
CA ASP A 18 -18.46 -7.20 3.28
C ASP A 18 -17.59 -6.13 2.59
N VAL A 19 -16.34 -6.50 2.30
CA VAL A 19 -15.32 -5.58 1.78
C VAL A 19 -15.77 -4.94 0.46
N SER A 20 -16.50 -5.68 -0.37
CA SER A 20 -17.06 -5.21 -1.65
C SER A 20 -18.07 -4.07 -1.49
N GLU A 21 -18.71 -3.92 -0.33
CA GLU A 21 -19.68 -2.85 -0.09
C GLU A 21 -19.06 -1.53 0.38
N ILE A 22 -17.79 -1.56 0.79
CA ILE A 22 -17.10 -0.40 1.36
C ILE A 22 -17.02 0.77 0.34
N PRO A 23 -16.60 0.53 -0.92
CA PRO A 23 -16.47 1.61 -1.89
C PRO A 23 -17.82 2.24 -2.27
N LEU A 24 -18.90 1.45 -2.29
CA LEU A 24 -20.26 1.90 -2.65
C LEU A 24 -20.84 2.92 -1.64
N LYS A 25 -20.32 2.93 -0.41
CA LYS A 25 -20.79 3.81 0.68
C LYS A 25 -19.90 5.04 0.87
N ALA A 26 -18.79 5.14 0.14
CA ALA A 26 -17.89 6.30 0.20
C ALA A 26 -18.56 7.50 -0.48
N ARG A 27 -19.03 8.47 0.33
CA ARG A 27 -19.72 9.69 -0.15
C ARG A 27 -18.82 10.66 -0.93
N HIS A 28 -17.51 10.44 -0.97
CA HIS A 28 -16.54 11.30 -1.63
C HIS A 28 -15.83 10.48 -2.68
N GLN A 29 -16.00 10.86 -3.97
CA GLN A 29 -15.15 10.67 -5.17
C GLN A 29 -14.08 9.55 -5.23
N TRP A 30 -14.24 8.48 -4.44
CA TRP A 30 -13.32 7.36 -4.39
C TRP A 30 -13.80 6.36 -5.42
N ASN A 31 -13.49 6.66 -6.68
CA ASN A 31 -13.68 5.70 -7.75
C ASN A 31 -12.71 4.54 -7.52
N LEU A 32 -13.26 3.40 -7.11
CA LEU A 32 -12.48 2.19 -6.85
C LEU A 32 -11.65 1.80 -8.08
N SER A 33 -12.25 1.85 -9.27
CA SER A 33 -11.59 1.48 -10.52
C SER A 33 -10.36 2.34 -10.77
N ASP A 34 -10.49 3.66 -10.67
CA ASP A 34 -9.38 4.59 -10.89
C ASP A 34 -8.23 4.36 -9.90
N ARG A 35 -8.55 4.01 -8.65
CA ARG A 35 -7.54 3.75 -7.62
C ARG A 35 -6.86 2.40 -7.80
N MET A 36 -7.60 1.38 -8.22
CA MET A 36 -7.02 0.09 -8.60
C MET A 36 -6.09 0.25 -9.81
N ASN A 37 -6.51 1.00 -10.83
CA ASN A 37 -5.67 1.30 -11.99
C ASN A 37 -4.41 2.05 -11.58
N THR A 38 -4.53 3.10 -10.77
CA THR A 38 -3.38 3.86 -10.25
C THR A 38 -2.41 2.96 -9.49
N MET A 39 -2.91 2.02 -8.67
CA MET A 39 -2.10 1.06 -7.94
C MET A 39 -1.34 0.14 -8.91
N PHE A 40 -2.02 -0.43 -9.91
CA PHE A 40 -1.38 -1.31 -10.88
C PHE A 40 -0.35 -0.58 -11.75
N ASP A 41 -0.64 0.65 -12.18
CA ASP A 41 0.32 1.47 -12.94
C ASP A 41 1.57 1.79 -12.10
N THR A 42 1.39 2.06 -10.81
CA THR A 42 2.49 2.28 -9.86
C THR A 42 3.34 1.01 -9.71
N LEU A 43 2.72 -0.14 -9.51
CA LEU A 43 3.40 -1.44 -9.39
C LEU A 43 4.14 -1.82 -10.68
N LYS A 44 3.53 -1.56 -11.84
CA LYS A 44 4.17 -1.76 -13.13
C LYS A 44 5.40 -0.88 -13.28
N THR A 45 5.30 0.40 -12.92
CA THR A 45 6.42 1.33 -12.96
C THR A 45 7.58 0.86 -12.08
N ILE A 46 7.29 0.42 -10.85
CA ILE A 46 8.28 -0.15 -9.93
C ILE A 46 8.95 -1.39 -10.53
N LYS A 47 8.16 -2.30 -11.12
CA LYS A 47 8.67 -3.51 -11.78
C LYS A 47 9.58 -3.17 -12.97
N ASP A 48 9.18 -2.23 -13.81
CA ASP A 48 9.97 -1.83 -14.99
C ASP A 48 11.31 -1.17 -14.59
N MET A 49 11.41 -0.65 -13.36
CA MET A 49 12.64 -0.07 -12.79
C MET A 49 13.54 -1.07 -12.08
N LEU A 50 13.03 -2.28 -11.80
CA LEU A 50 13.79 -3.39 -11.22
C LEU A 50 13.91 -4.53 -12.25
N PRO A 51 14.74 -4.37 -13.30
CA PRO A 51 14.90 -5.39 -14.34
C PRO A 51 15.62 -6.66 -13.82
N HIS A 52 16.27 -6.56 -12.66
CA HIS A 52 17.04 -7.61 -12.03
C HIS A 52 16.69 -7.67 -10.54
N ASP A 53 16.64 -8.90 -10.00
CA ASP A 53 16.25 -9.18 -8.62
C ASP A 53 17.35 -8.82 -7.60
N ASP A 54 18.54 -8.46 -8.06
CA ASP A 54 19.71 -8.09 -7.26
C ASP A 54 19.78 -6.58 -6.96
N LYS A 55 18.73 -5.82 -7.26
CA LYS A 55 18.68 -4.38 -7.02
C LYS A 55 17.56 -4.01 -6.06
N ALA A 56 17.84 -3.02 -5.21
CA ALA A 56 16.85 -2.35 -4.40
C ALA A 56 16.63 -0.92 -4.91
N ILE A 57 15.40 -0.43 -4.79
CA ILE A 57 15.07 0.97 -5.07
C ILE A 57 14.33 1.58 -3.89
N LEU A 58 14.73 2.79 -3.51
CA LEU A 58 13.98 3.60 -2.58
C LEU A 58 12.91 4.37 -3.34
N VAL A 59 11.66 4.19 -2.92
CA VAL A 59 10.49 4.76 -3.58
C VAL A 59 9.89 5.86 -2.71
N ARG A 60 9.76 7.09 -3.24
CA ARG A 60 9.09 8.20 -2.54
C ARG A 60 7.76 8.56 -3.17
N ILE A 61 6.71 8.53 -2.35
CA ILE A 61 5.36 8.95 -2.71
C ILE A 61 5.08 10.32 -2.09
N ARG A 62 4.76 11.33 -2.91
CA ARG A 62 4.28 12.64 -2.43
C ARG A 62 2.99 13.02 -3.15
N HIS A 63 2.04 13.59 -2.42
CA HIS A 63 0.74 14.01 -2.96
C HIS A 63 -0.01 12.90 -3.74
N GLY A 64 0.16 11.64 -3.32
CA GLY A 64 -0.47 10.47 -3.96
C GLY A 64 0.13 10.09 -5.32
N LYS A 65 1.33 10.58 -5.65
CA LYS A 65 2.07 10.20 -6.85
C LYS A 65 3.44 9.66 -6.48
N LEU A 66 3.97 8.85 -7.37
CA LEU A 66 5.34 8.38 -7.34
C LEU A 66 6.24 9.52 -7.83
N ASN A 67 7.15 10.03 -6.98
CA ASN A 67 7.88 11.26 -7.25
C ASN A 67 9.36 11.05 -7.54
N GLU A 68 10.02 10.17 -6.79
CA GLU A 68 11.47 10.01 -6.84
C GLU A 68 11.85 8.53 -6.65
N TYR A 69 12.95 8.17 -7.31
CA TYR A 69 13.63 6.88 -7.21
C TYR A 69 15.09 7.16 -6.89
N ILE A 70 15.61 6.47 -5.88
CA ILE A 70 17.03 6.50 -5.54
C ILE A 70 17.47 5.04 -5.53
N GLU A 71 18.43 4.68 -6.39
CA GLU A 71 19.11 3.40 -6.28
C GLU A 71 19.90 3.42 -4.96
N GLU A 72 19.64 2.44 -4.10
CA GLU A 72 20.45 2.22 -2.90
C GLU A 72 21.27 0.95 -3.11
N PRO A 73 22.57 0.96 -2.73
CA PRO A 73 23.36 -0.27 -2.70
C PRO A 73 22.65 -1.30 -1.81
N VAL A 74 22.66 -2.57 -2.25
CA VAL A 74 22.02 -3.66 -1.49
C VAL A 74 22.66 -3.81 -0.11
N GLU A 75 23.95 -3.48 0.03
CA GLU A 75 24.66 -3.54 1.32
C GLU A 75 24.11 -2.54 2.36
N ASP A 76 23.47 -1.46 1.92
CA ASP A 76 22.85 -0.46 2.80
C ASP A 76 21.38 -0.80 3.12
N CYS A 77 20.82 -1.81 2.44
CA CYS A 77 19.43 -2.22 2.57
C CYS A 77 19.27 -3.29 3.66
N ASN A 78 18.94 -2.89 4.89
CA ASN A 78 18.60 -3.80 6.02
C ASN A 78 17.24 -4.53 5.84
N PHE A 79 16.84 -4.86 4.61
CA PHE A 79 15.52 -5.40 4.28
C PHE A 79 15.47 -6.93 4.37
N VAL A 80 16.60 -7.58 4.10
CA VAL A 80 16.74 -9.03 4.11
C VAL A 80 17.78 -9.39 5.18
N ASN A 81 17.47 -10.39 5.99
CA ASN A 81 18.40 -10.90 6.98
C ASN A 81 19.57 -11.59 6.26
N ASP A 82 20.81 -11.28 6.62
CA ASP A 82 22.01 -11.93 6.07
C ASP A 82 21.95 -13.46 6.21
N ASP A 83 21.45 -13.97 7.35
CA ASP A 83 21.24 -15.41 7.59
C ASP A 83 20.26 -16.04 6.58
N PHE A 84 19.33 -15.25 6.02
CA PHE A 84 18.40 -15.72 4.99
C PHE A 84 19.08 -15.81 3.63
N LEU A 85 20.03 -14.93 3.33
CA LEU A 85 20.78 -14.94 2.06
C LEU A 85 21.72 -16.15 1.98
N ASP A 86 22.30 -16.56 3.11
CA ASP A 86 23.16 -17.75 3.21
C ASP A 86 22.47 -19.06 2.77
N PHE A 87 21.13 -19.13 2.76
CA PHE A 87 20.41 -20.31 2.25
C PHE A 87 20.49 -20.48 0.73
N PHE A 88 20.85 -19.42 -0.01
CA PHE A 88 20.84 -19.42 -1.48
C PHE A 88 22.25 -19.47 -2.10
N THR A 89 23.30 -19.48 -1.29
CA THR A 89 24.72 -19.59 -1.68
C THR A 89 25.29 -20.98 -1.42
#